data_AF-A0A936IBY1-F1
#
_entry.id   AF-A0A936IBY1-F1
#
_cell.length_a   1.000
_cell.length_b   1.000
_cell.length_c   1.000
_cell.angle_alpha   90.00
_cell.angle_beta   90.00
_cell.angle_gamma   90.00
#
_symmetry.space_group_name_H-M   'P 1'
#
loop_
_entity.id
_entity.type
_entity.pdbx_description
1 polymer ?
#
loop_
_entity_poly.entity_id
_entity_poly.type
_entity_poly.pdbx_seq_one_letter_code
_entity_poly.pdbx_strand_id
1 'polypeptide(L)' 'METNKIEKTFDSVKMMREIRDKISKETANMSFKELKKYIQEKLDTKLASPLSK' A
#
# COMPACT_ATOMS: atom_id res chain seq x y z
N MET A 1 8.34 7.65 40.10
CA MET A 1 8.94 7.06 38.88
C MET A 1 8.37 7.82 37.69
N GLU A 2 9.20 8.59 36.99
CA GLU A 2 8.77 9.28 35.78
C GLU A 2 8.78 8.30 34.61
N THR A 3 7.61 8.06 34.02
CA THR A 3 7.47 7.21 32.84
C THR A 3 7.80 8.04 31.61
N ASN A 4 9.00 7.86 31.07
CA ASN A 4 9.34 8.34 29.73
C ASN A 4 8.42 7.65 28.73
N LYS A 5 7.29 8.30 28.39
CA LYS A 5 6.39 7.85 27.31
C LYS A 5 7.14 7.98 25.99
N ILE A 6 7.67 6.86 25.51
CA ILE A 6 8.12 6.76 24.12
C ILE A 6 6.85 6.79 23.26
N GLU A 7 6.50 7.97 22.75
CA GLU A 7 5.43 8.09 21.76
C GLU A 7 5.81 7.26 20.53
N LYS A 8 5.00 6.26 20.20
CA LYS A 8 5.16 5.50 18.97
C LYS A 8 4.78 6.41 17.82
N THR A 9 5.77 7.05 17.22
CA THR A 9 5.62 8.01 16.11
C THR A 9 5.09 7.37 14.83
N PHE A 10 5.06 6.04 14.76
CA PHE A 10 4.62 5.29 13.59
C PHE A 10 3.46 4.36 13.92
N ASP A 11 2.31 4.66 13.31
CA ASP A 11 1.12 3.81 13.36
C ASP A 11 1.04 2.99 12.06
N SER A 12 1.53 1.75 12.14
CA SER A 12 1.47 0.78 11.03
C SER A 12 0.04 0.50 10.57
N VAL A 13 -0.94 0.52 11.48
CA VAL A 13 -2.34 0.25 11.15
C VAL A 13 -2.92 1.41 10.36
N LYS A 14 -2.62 2.64 10.79
CA LYS A 14 -2.99 3.85 10.04
C LYS A 14 -2.39 3.85 8.64
N MET A 15 -1.10 3.53 8.51
CA MET A 15 -0.45 3.41 7.20
C MET A 15 -1.14 2.38 6.30
N MET A 16 -1.43 1.19 6.82
CA MET A 16 -2.09 0.14 6.03
C MET A 16 -3.52 0.54 5.62
N ARG A 17 -4.26 1.24 6.49
CA ARG A 17 -5.59 1.77 6.18
C ARG A 17 -5.52 2.81 5.06
N GLU A 18 -4.59 3.75 5.15
CA GLU A 18 -4.40 4.79 4.14
C GLU A 18 -4.03 4.20 2.76
N ILE A 19 -3.16 3.19 2.73
CA ILE A 19 -2.81 2.48 1.50
C ILE A 19 -4.03 1.81 0.90
N ARG A 20 -4.81 1.08 1.70
CA ARG A 20 -6.04 0.42 1.22
C ARG A 20 -7.03 1.45 0.68
N ASP A 21 -7.27 2.53 1.42
CA ASP A 21 -8.24 3.56 1.04
C ASP A 21 -7.82 4.28 -0.25
N LYS A 22 -6.51 4.47 -0.45
CA LYS A 22 -5.96 4.97 -1.71
C LYS A 22 -6.22 4.02 -2.87
N ILE A 23 -5.92 2.73 -2.71
CA ILE A 23 -6.20 1.71 -3.74
C ILE A 23 -7.70 1.68 -4.06
N SER A 24 -8.56 1.68 -3.04
CA SER A 24 -10.01 1.69 -3.23
C SER A 24 -10.49 2.91 -4.02
N LYS A 25 -9.96 4.11 -3.75
CA LYS A 25 -10.29 5.32 -4.52
C LYS A 25 -9.82 5.22 -5.98
N GLU A 26 -8.63 4.68 -6.21
CA GLU A 26 -8.07 4.50 -7.56
C GLU A 26 -8.87 3.47 -8.37
N THR A 27 -9.34 2.39 -7.75
CA THR A 27 -9.99 1.27 -8.44
C THR A 27 -11.53 1.29 -8.41
N ALA A 28 -12.16 2.20 -7.65
CA ALA A 28 -13.61 2.20 -7.43
C ALA A 28 -14.45 2.25 -8.71
N ASN A 29 -13.97 2.95 -9.74
CA ASN A 29 -14.67 3.14 -11.00
C ASN A 29 -14.06 2.34 -12.16
N MET A 30 -13.15 1.40 -11.88
CA MET A 30 -12.51 0.59 -12.92
C MET A 30 -13.40 -0.60 -13.32
N SER A 31 -13.46 -0.89 -14.60
CA SER A 31 -13.97 -2.16 -15.11
C SER A 31 -13.03 -3.32 -14.74
N PHE A 32 -13.53 -4.55 -14.85
CA PHE A 32 -12.72 -5.75 -14.58
C PHE A 32 -11.40 -5.80 -15.39
N LYS A 33 -11.44 -5.37 -16.66
CA LYS A 33 -10.26 -5.34 -17.54
C LYS A 33 -9.23 -4.33 -17.06
N GLU A 34 -9.68 -3.15 -16.65
CA GLU A 34 -8.82 -2.09 -16.13
C GLU A 34 -8.24 -2.48 -14.76
N LEU A 35 -9.03 -3.06 -13.87
CA LEU A 35 -8.56 -3.57 -12.59
C LEU A 35 -7.51 -4.67 -12.76
N LYS A 36 -7.73 -5.60 -13.70
CA LYS A 36 -6.76 -6.65 -14.02
C LYS A 36 -5.44 -6.06 -14.52
N LYS A 37 -5.51 -5.04 -15.38
CA LYS A 37 -4.33 -4.33 -15.88
C LYS A 37 -3.62 -3.57 -14.75
N TYR A 38 -4.37 -2.87 -13.91
CA TYR A 38 -3.84 -2.15 -12.74
C TYR A 38 -3.05 -3.09 -11.82
N ILE A 39 -3.60 -4.26 -11.49
CA ILE A 39 -2.91 -5.25 -10.65
C ILE A 39 -1.64 -5.75 -11.34
N GLN A 40 -1.72 -6.08 -12.64
CA GLN A 40 -0.57 -6.54 -13.42
C GLN A 40 0.55 -5.49 -13.44
N GLU A 41 0.23 -4.23 -13.75
CA GLU A 41 1.19 -3.12 -13.75
C GLU A 41 1.85 -2.93 -12.38
N LYS A 42 1.10 -3.01 -11.28
CA LYS A 42 1.67 -2.89 -9.92
C LYS A 42 2.58 -4.06 -9.55
N LEU A 43 2.29 -5.27 -10.03
CA LEU A 43 3.13 -6.45 -9.82
C LEU A 43 4.40 -6.40 -10.68
N ASP A 44 4.28 -6.05 -11.95
CA ASP A 44 5.41 -5.94 -12.88
C ASP A 44 6.37 -4.82 -12.46
N THR A 45 5.85 -3.68 -11.99
CA THR A 45 6.66 -2.58 -11.45
C THR A 45 7.43 -3.01 -10.20
N LYS A 46 6.87 -3.88 -9.36
CA LYS A 46 7.56 -4.40 -8.16
C LYS A 46 8.57 -5.49 -8.49
N LEU A 47 8.30 -6.38 -9.46
CA LEU A 47 9.26 -7.37 -9.93
C LEU A 47 10.45 -6.74 -10.67
N ALA A 48 10.29 -5.54 -11.25
CA ALA A 48 11.39 -4.79 -11.86
C ALA A 48 12.36 -4.13 -10.84
N SER A 49 12.08 -4.22 -9.53
CA SER A 49 13.01 -3.83 -8.47
C SER A 49 13.74 -5.07 -7.91
N PRO A 50 15.04 -4.99 -7.60
CA PRO A 50 16.00 -6.07 -7.82
C PRO A 50 15.89 -7.18 -6.77
N LEU A 51 15.00 -8.14 -7.00
CA LEU A 51 15.11 -9.49 -6.44
C LEU A 51 15.31 -10.56 -7.52
N SER A 52 15.73 -10.17 -8.73
CA SER A 52 16.35 -11.07 -9.69
C SER A 52 17.88 -10.99 -9.56
N LYS A 53 18.43 -11.70 -8.56
CA LYS A 53 19.79 -12.23 -8.58
C LYS A 53 19.76 -13.62 -7.96
#